data_AF-A0A969P809-F1
#
_entry.id   AF-A0A969P809-F1
#
_cell.length_a   1.000
_cell.length_b   1.000
_cell.length_c   1.000
_cell.angle_alpha   90.00
_cell.angle_beta   90.00
_cell.angle_gamma   90.00
#
_symmetry.space_group_name_H-M   'P 1'
#
loop_
_entity.id
_entity.type
_entity.pdbx_description
1 polymer ?
#
loop_
_entity_poly.entity_id
_entity_poly.type
_entity_poly.pdbx_seq_one_letter_code
_entity_poly.pdbx_strand_id
1 'polypeptide(L)'
;MENYFLLAIGYWNLIGSIVLYLMLNEAIADKILRQWIEIITVPYDVGKYGSLWLVWAASTNTFFSVINVLAVHWARTSQVVVVCGDLFVYGIFLLSIIVVLNDKNYGRGLYVSIFLTIFWMLWAIYSLFVLSL
;
A
#
# COMPACT_ATOMS: atom_id res chain seq x y z
N MET A 1 12.54 0.23 19.21
CA MET A 1 11.22 0.50 18.59
C MET A 1 11.34 1.07 17.19
N GLU A 2 12.36 1.90 16.92
CA GLU A 2 12.66 2.49 15.60
C GLU A 2 12.53 1.51 14.41
N ASN A 3 13.09 0.31 14.55
CA ASN A 3 13.13 -0.67 13.45
C ASN A 3 11.82 -1.44 13.23
N TYR A 4 10.87 -1.38 14.17
CA TYR A 4 9.62 -2.13 14.02
C TYR A 4 8.74 -1.58 12.90
N PHE A 5 8.76 -0.26 12.69
CA PHE A 5 8.03 0.36 11.60
C PHE A 5 8.53 -0.17 10.25
N LEU A 6 9.84 -0.08 10.00
CA LEU A 6 10.49 -0.52 8.75
C LEU A 6 10.23 -2.01 8.46
N LEU A 7 10.32 -2.88 9.47
CA LEU A 7 9.96 -4.29 9.30
C LEU A 7 8.48 -4.47 9.01
N ALA A 8 7.60 -3.82 9.77
CA ALA A 8 6.15 -3.99 9.63
C ALA A 8 5.66 -3.50 8.26
N ILE A 9 6.09 -2.31 7.82
CA ILE A 9 5.75 -1.78 6.51
C ILE A 9 6.38 -2.62 5.39
N GLY A 10 7.59 -3.15 5.60
CA GLY A 10 8.25 -4.06 4.67
C GLY A 10 7.44 -5.34 4.44
N TYR A 11 7.00 -6.01 5.50
CA TYR A 11 6.13 -7.19 5.39
C TYR A 11 4.74 -6.86 4.85
N TRP A 12 4.18 -5.71 5.23
CA TRP A 12 2.91 -5.25 4.69
C TRP A 12 2.96 -5.08 3.16
N ASN A 13 4.02 -4.46 2.65
CA ASN A 13 4.25 -4.31 1.21
C ASN A 13 4.45 -5.67 0.51
N LEU A 14 5.07 -6.65 1.18
CA LEU A 14 5.19 -8.02 0.64
C LEU A 14 3.83 -8.72 0.52
N ILE A 15 3.02 -8.65 1.57
CA ILE A 15 1.66 -9.21 1.54
C ILE A 15 0.85 -8.50 0.47
N GLY A 16 0.95 -7.17 0.40
CA GLY A 16 0.30 -6.35 -0.61
C GLY A 16 0.71 -6.74 -2.04
N SER A 17 1.98 -7.03 -2.31
CA SER A 17 2.41 -7.47 -3.64
C SER A 17 1.85 -8.83 -4.03
N ILE A 18 1.79 -9.79 -3.09
CA ILE A 18 1.15 -11.09 -3.31
C ILE A 18 -0.34 -10.89 -3.64
N VAL A 19 -1.03 -10.07 -2.86
CA VAL A 19 -2.44 -9.75 -3.11
C VAL A 19 -2.62 -9.12 -4.49
N LEU A 20 -1.78 -8.17 -4.89
CA LEU A 20 -1.85 -7.56 -6.23
C LEU A 20 -1.61 -8.55 -7.36
N TYR A 21 -0.68 -9.50 -7.21
CA TYR A 21 -0.49 -10.58 -8.18
C TYR A 21 -1.73 -11.48 -8.29
N LEU A 22 -2.40 -11.77 -7.17
CA LEU A 22 -3.66 -12.52 -7.19
C LEU A 22 -4.77 -11.79 -7.94
N MET A 23 -4.74 -10.44 -7.99
CA MET A 23 -5.73 -9.65 -8.73
C MET A 23 -5.64 -9.82 -10.25
N LEU A 24 -4.57 -10.40 -10.78
CA LEU A 24 -4.50 -10.78 -12.20
C LEU A 24 -5.50 -11.88 -12.57
N ASN A 25 -5.98 -12.65 -11.58
CA ASN A 25 -7.07 -13.58 -11.76
C ASN A 25 -8.40 -12.88 -11.43
N GLU A 26 -9.18 -12.57 -12.45
CA GLU A 26 -10.42 -11.79 -12.30
C GLU A 26 -11.44 -12.42 -11.35
N ALA A 27 -11.55 -13.76 -11.33
CA ALA A 27 -12.48 -14.45 -10.43
C ALA A 27 -12.06 -14.32 -8.96
N ILE A 28 -10.76 -14.42 -8.68
CA ILE A 28 -10.21 -14.20 -7.33
C ILE A 28 -10.34 -12.73 -6.95
N ALA A 29 -10.01 -11.83 -7.87
CA ALA A 29 -10.06 -10.39 -7.68
C ALA A 29 -11.48 -9.92 -7.36
N ASP A 30 -12.48 -10.34 -8.14
CA ASP A 30 -13.89 -10.02 -7.90
C ASP A 30 -14.34 -10.50 -6.52
N LYS A 31 -13.98 -11.73 -6.15
CA LYS A 31 -14.32 -12.29 -4.86
C LYS A 31 -13.72 -11.48 -3.71
N ILE A 32 -12.46 -11.10 -3.82
CA ILE A 32 -11.77 -10.32 -2.79
C ILE A 32 -12.34 -8.90 -2.76
N LEU A 33 -12.21 -8.15 -3.87
CA LEU A 33 -12.46 -6.72 -3.96
C LEU A 33 -13.94 -6.36 -3.81
N ARG A 34 -14.85 -7.16 -4.38
CA ARG A 34 -16.29 -6.88 -4.35
C ARG A 34 -17.02 -7.60 -3.24
N GLN A 35 -16.73 -8.88 -2.97
CA GLN A 35 -17.54 -9.68 -2.04
C GLN A 35 -17.00 -9.68 -0.60
N TRP A 36 -15.67 -9.66 -0.41
CA TRP A 36 -15.08 -9.76 0.92
C TRP A 36 -14.80 -8.40 1.55
N ILE A 37 -14.16 -7.51 0.80
CA ILE A 37 -13.73 -6.21 1.33
C ILE A 37 -14.60 -5.05 0.82
N GLU A 38 -15.41 -5.30 -0.21
CA GLU A 38 -16.38 -4.35 -0.77
C GLU A 38 -15.76 -2.98 -1.12
N ILE A 39 -14.54 -2.99 -1.67
CA ILE A 39 -13.88 -1.80 -2.23
C ILE A 39 -14.56 -1.35 -3.51
N ILE A 40 -14.98 -2.30 -4.35
CA ILE A 40 -15.74 -2.02 -5.59
C ILE A 40 -17.16 -2.59 -5.48
N THR A 41 -18.10 -1.99 -6.20
CA THR A 41 -19.51 -2.42 -6.26
C THR A 41 -19.86 -3.13 -7.58
N VAL A 42 -19.03 -2.94 -8.60
CA VAL A 42 -19.19 -3.52 -9.95
C VAL A 42 -18.28 -4.72 -10.16
N PRO A 43 -18.63 -5.66 -11.06
CA PRO A 43 -17.77 -6.80 -11.38
C PRO A 43 -16.35 -6.35 -11.74
N TYR A 44 -15.35 -7.04 -11.18
CA TYR A 44 -13.96 -6.72 -11.48
C TYR A 44 -13.59 -7.08 -12.93
N ASP A 45 -12.99 -6.14 -13.64
CA ASP A 45 -12.38 -6.32 -14.96
C ASP A 45 -10.98 -5.69 -14.91
N VAL A 46 -9.95 -6.48 -15.23
CA VAL A 46 -8.57 -5.99 -15.23
C VAL A 46 -8.34 -5.02 -16.40
N GLY A 47 -9.09 -5.18 -17.49
CA GLY A 47 -8.95 -4.39 -18.70
C GLY A 47 -7.62 -4.59 -19.44
N LYS A 48 -7.52 -3.97 -20.63
CA LYS A 48 -6.37 -4.15 -21.54
C LYS A 48 -5.01 -3.75 -20.94
N TYR A 49 -4.99 -2.70 -20.12
CA TYR A 49 -3.75 -2.16 -19.52
C TYR A 49 -3.67 -2.32 -18.00
N GLY A 50 -4.75 -2.77 -17.34
CA GLY A 50 -4.70 -2.93 -15.89
C GLY A 50 -3.83 -4.12 -15.45
N SER A 51 -3.66 -5.14 -16.29
CA SER A 51 -2.69 -6.21 -16.03
C SER A 51 -1.24 -5.69 -15.97
N LEU A 52 -0.85 -4.82 -16.90
CA LEU A 52 0.46 -4.17 -16.89
C LEU A 52 0.63 -3.29 -15.64
N TRP A 53 -0.42 -2.53 -15.29
CA TRP A 53 -0.42 -1.69 -14.10
C TRP A 53 -0.31 -2.51 -12.81
N LEU A 54 -1.04 -3.62 -12.68
CA LEU A 54 -0.97 -4.51 -11.52
C LEU A 54 0.41 -5.15 -11.37
N VAL A 55 1.00 -5.63 -12.47
CA VAL A 55 2.36 -6.20 -12.43
C VAL A 55 3.38 -5.14 -12.00
N TRP A 56 3.25 -3.92 -12.52
CA TRP A 56 4.09 -2.80 -12.11
C TRP A 56 3.90 -2.46 -10.63
N ALA A 57 2.66 -2.36 -10.15
CA ALA A 57 2.35 -2.07 -8.75
C ALA A 57 2.85 -3.17 -7.81
N ALA A 58 2.65 -4.45 -8.17
CA ALA A 58 3.13 -5.59 -7.39
C ALA A 58 4.67 -5.64 -7.34
N SER A 59 5.34 -5.37 -8.45
CA SER A 59 6.81 -5.30 -8.52
C SER A 59 7.35 -4.15 -7.66
N THR A 60 6.70 -2.99 -7.72
CA THR A 60 7.06 -1.82 -6.93
C THR A 60 6.87 -2.08 -5.43
N ASN A 61 5.77 -2.69 -5.01
CA ASN A 61 5.56 -3.10 -3.61
C ASN A 61 6.58 -4.14 -3.16
N THR A 62 6.96 -5.08 -4.02
CA THR A 62 8.03 -6.05 -3.71
C THR A 62 9.38 -5.34 -3.52
N PHE A 63 9.69 -4.36 -4.36
CA PHE A 63 10.89 -3.53 -4.22
C PHE A 63 10.88 -2.76 -2.89
N PHE A 64 9.79 -2.05 -2.57
CA PHE A 64 9.67 -1.35 -1.28
C PHE A 64 9.74 -2.30 -0.09
N SER A 65 9.17 -3.49 -0.19
CA SER A 65 9.30 -4.51 0.86
C SER A 65 10.76 -4.83 1.16
N VAL A 66 11.53 -5.15 0.13
CA VAL A 66 12.95 -5.48 0.26
C VAL A 66 13.73 -4.29 0.83
N ILE A 67 13.53 -3.10 0.29
CA ILE A 67 14.20 -1.88 0.77
C ILE A 67 13.90 -1.63 2.24
N ASN A 68 12.62 -1.71 2.65
CA ASN A 68 12.21 -1.44 4.03
C ASN A 68 12.78 -2.47 5.01
N VAL A 69 12.81 -3.76 4.66
CA VAL A 69 13.42 -4.81 5.49
C VAL A 69 14.94 -4.60 5.61
N LEU A 70 15.62 -4.29 4.52
CA LEU A 70 17.07 -4.08 4.53
C LEU A 70 17.48 -2.77 5.24
N ALA A 71 16.65 -1.73 5.14
CA ALA A 71 16.92 -0.42 5.73
C ALA A 71 17.12 -0.47 7.25
N VAL A 72 16.56 -1.48 7.93
CA VAL A 72 16.76 -1.75 9.35
C VAL A 72 18.25 -1.83 9.73
N HIS A 73 19.10 -2.25 8.80
CA HIS A 73 20.55 -2.38 8.99
C HIS A 73 21.37 -1.20 8.45
N TRP A 74 20.71 -0.18 7.89
CA TRP A 74 21.38 0.99 7.31
C TRP A 74 21.63 2.08 8.35
N ALA A 75 22.42 3.08 7.97
CA ALA A 75 22.59 4.28 8.78
C ALA A 75 21.25 5.01 8.97
N ARG A 76 21.07 5.65 10.12
CA ARG A 76 19.83 6.39 10.46
C ARG A 76 19.42 7.40 9.41
N THR A 77 20.38 8.12 8.83
CA THR A 77 20.12 9.08 7.75
C THR A 77 19.48 8.44 6.53
N SER A 78 19.91 7.23 6.15
CA SER A 78 19.31 6.45 5.07
C SER A 78 17.92 5.92 5.44
N GLN A 79 17.71 5.51 6.70
CA GLN A 79 16.40 5.09 7.19
C GLN A 79 15.38 6.23 7.10
N VAL A 80 15.76 7.45 7.48
CA VAL A 80 14.90 8.65 7.33
C VAL A 80 14.47 8.84 5.88
N VAL A 81 15.40 8.71 4.91
CA VAL A 81 15.07 8.83 3.48
C VAL A 81 14.07 7.77 3.04
N VAL A 82 14.22 6.53 3.50
CA VAL A 82 13.31 5.42 3.19
C VAL A 82 11.90 5.71 3.74
N VAL A 83 11.79 6.10 5.02
CA VAL A 83 10.50 6.42 5.65
C VAL A 83 9.83 7.63 4.98
N CYS A 84 10.59 8.64 4.55
CA CYS A 84 10.07 9.75 3.76
C CYS A 84 9.52 9.28 2.40
N GLY A 85 10.18 8.31 1.77
CA GLY A 85 9.71 7.66 0.55
C GLY A 85 8.38 6.93 0.75
N ASP A 86 8.27 6.14 1.83
CA ASP A 86 7.01 5.46 2.19
C ASP A 86 5.88 6.48 2.40
N LEU A 87 6.14 7.58 3.14
CA LEU A 87 5.17 8.65 3.34
C LEU A 87 4.69 9.28 2.04
N PHE A 88 5.60 9.52 1.11
CA PHE A 88 5.25 10.08 -0.19
C PHE A 88 4.33 9.14 -0.98
N VAL A 89 4.66 7.85 -1.05
CA VAL A 89 3.86 6.84 -1.76
C VAL A 89 2.48 6.67 -1.13
N TYR A 90 2.41 6.57 0.20
CA TYR A 90 1.14 6.49 0.94
C TYR A 90 0.31 7.77 0.80
N GLY A 91 0.96 8.94 0.70
CA GLY A 91 0.30 10.20 0.41
C GLY A 91 -0.36 10.21 -0.97
N ILE A 92 0.34 9.73 -2.02
CA ILE A 92 -0.23 9.56 -3.36
C ILE A 92 -1.41 8.57 -3.33
N PHE A 93 -1.27 7.46 -2.62
CA PHE A 93 -2.34 6.48 -2.48
C PHE A 93 -3.58 7.06 -1.80
N LEU A 94 -3.41 7.82 -0.70
CA LEU A 94 -4.50 8.51 -0.01
C LEU A 94 -5.23 9.48 -0.94
N LEU A 95 -4.48 10.31 -1.69
CA LEU A 95 -5.06 11.22 -2.67
C LEU A 95 -5.85 10.47 -3.75
N SER A 96 -5.33 9.34 -4.22
CA SER A 96 -6.02 8.50 -5.22
C SER A 96 -7.35 7.99 -4.67
N ILE A 97 -7.39 7.53 -3.41
CA ILE A 97 -8.65 7.11 -2.77
C ILE A 97 -9.62 8.30 -2.65
N ILE A 98 -9.14 9.46 -2.22
CA ILE A 98 -9.98 10.66 -2.06
C ILE A 98 -10.64 11.07 -3.38
N VAL A 99 -9.90 10.98 -4.50
CA VAL A 99 -10.43 11.28 -5.83
C VAL A 99 -11.60 10.36 -6.22
N VAL A 100 -11.53 9.08 -5.84
CA VAL A 100 -12.56 8.09 -6.20
C VAL A 100 -13.67 7.92 -5.16
N LEU A 101 -13.62 8.62 -4.02
CA LEU A 101 -14.61 8.50 -2.94
C LEU A 101 -16.05 8.77 -3.38
N ASN A 102 -16.25 9.65 -4.36
CA ASN A 102 -17.57 10.02 -4.85
C ASN A 102 -18.03 9.19 -6.05
N ASP A 103 -17.22 8.25 -6.52
CA ASP A 103 -17.57 7.37 -7.64
C ASP A 103 -18.44 6.20 -7.15
N LYS A 104 -19.57 6.00 -7.85
CA LYS A 104 -20.58 4.96 -7.54
C LYS A 104 -20.05 3.53 -7.72
N ASN A 105 -18.95 3.38 -8.46
CA ASN A 105 -18.31 2.09 -8.69
C ASN A 105 -17.53 1.58 -7.47
N TYR A 106 -17.35 2.43 -6.45
CA TYR A 106 -16.64 2.08 -5.23
C TYR A 106 -17.57 1.98 -4.03
N GLY A 107 -17.19 1.12 -3.09
CA GLY A 107 -18.01 0.75 -1.93
C GLY A 107 -17.40 1.17 -0.60
N ARG A 108 -17.98 0.63 0.48
CA ARG A 108 -17.59 0.95 1.86
C ARG A 108 -16.16 0.54 2.21
N GLY A 109 -15.56 -0.38 1.47
CA GLY A 109 -14.16 -0.81 1.64
C GLY A 109 -13.15 0.32 1.45
N LEU A 110 -13.51 1.38 0.70
CA LEU A 110 -12.64 2.56 0.58
C LEU A 110 -12.40 3.26 1.92
N TYR A 111 -13.40 3.34 2.81
CA TYR A 111 -13.23 3.98 4.12
C TYR A 111 -12.25 3.21 5.00
N VAL A 112 -12.26 1.88 4.91
CA VAL A 112 -11.26 1.02 5.58
C VAL A 112 -9.88 1.28 5.01
N SER A 113 -9.77 1.44 3.69
CA SER A 113 -8.51 1.75 3.01
C SER A 113 -7.95 3.11 3.45
N ILE A 114 -8.81 4.13 3.62
CA ILE A 114 -8.42 5.44 4.18
C ILE A 114 -7.87 5.28 5.59
N PHE A 115 -8.61 4.57 6.46
CA PHE A 115 -8.17 4.37 7.84
C PHE A 115 -6.82 3.67 7.92
N LEU A 116 -6.62 2.59 7.16
CA LEU A 116 -5.36 1.88 7.08
C LEU A 116 -4.23 2.77 6.56
N THR A 117 -4.50 3.57 5.53
CA THR A 117 -3.51 4.49 4.95
C THR A 117 -3.09 5.55 5.96
N ILE A 118 -4.05 6.18 6.65
CA ILE A 118 -3.78 7.17 7.70
C ILE A 118 -2.99 6.54 8.84
N PHE A 119 -3.35 5.33 9.28
CA PHE A 119 -2.60 4.62 10.32
C PHE A 119 -1.12 4.46 9.95
N TRP A 120 -0.83 3.98 8.74
CA TRP A 120 0.56 3.81 8.28
C TRP A 120 1.30 5.14 8.17
N MET A 121 0.64 6.19 7.66
CA MET A 121 1.23 7.53 7.59
C MET A 121 1.55 8.10 8.97
N LEU A 122 0.64 7.98 9.95
CA LEU A 122 0.87 8.47 11.31
C LEU A 122 2.03 7.72 11.98
N TRP A 123 2.14 6.41 11.78
CA TRP A 123 3.26 5.63 12.31
C TRP A 123 4.59 5.99 11.61
N ALA A 124 4.56 6.27 10.31
CA ALA A 124 5.74 6.74 9.59
C ALA A 124 6.21 8.12 10.11
N ILE A 125 5.27 9.07 10.30
CA ILE A 125 5.56 10.39 10.89
C ILE A 125 6.16 10.24 12.30
N TYR A 126 5.55 9.41 13.15
CA TYR A 126 6.09 9.12 14.47
C TYR A 126 7.52 8.55 14.38
N SER A 127 7.76 7.62 13.46
CA SER A 127 9.07 7.00 13.27
C SER A 127 10.12 8.01 12.81
N LEU A 128 9.76 8.99 11.97
CA LEU A 128 10.66 10.09 11.60
C LEU A 128 11.05 10.94 12.80
N PHE A 129 10.11 11.28 13.68
CA PHE A 129 10.42 12.03 14.91
C PHE A 129 11.41 11.27 15.79
N VAL A 130 11.24 9.95 15.93
CA VAL A 130 12.15 9.13 16.73
C VAL A 130 13.53 9.00 16.08
N LEU A 131 13.60 8.80 14.76
CA LEU A 131 14.88 8.67 14.04
C LEU A 131 15.68 9.98 13.93
N SER A 132 15.02 11.12 14.09
CA SER A 132 15.63 12.46 14.03
C SER A 132 16.16 12.95 15.37
N LEU A 133 15.91 12.22 16.46
CA LEU A 133 16.40 12.47 17.82
C LEU A 133 17.64 11.60 18.13
#